data_AF-A0A928VGS9-F1
#
_entry.id   AF-A0A928VGS9-F1
#
_cell.length_a   1.000
_cell.length_b   1.000
_cell.length_c   1.000
_cell.angle_alpha   90.00
_cell.angle_beta   90.00
_cell.angle_gamma   90.00
#
_symmetry.space_group_name_H-M   'P 1'
#
loop_
_entity.id
_entity.type
_entity.pdbx_description
1 polymer ?
#
loop_
_entity_poly.entity_id
_entity_poly.type
_entity_poly.pdbx_seq_one_letter_code
_entity_poly.pdbx_strand_id
1 'polypeptide(L)'
;MTRDRGIPNRRNRKPSSRPNPKSSAQAVKDRPQPEDKPERIAIALDRFHKARKWLFSDWRALIALSLAVTGSATALSLAFLFKLPAVPNCPSIFWPLASASLRIHCAEIAAGKRTTKDLLEAIELVKTLPPDHPLHDEVKRLIEIWAQEILDLGEEAFQNGKLDEAIDTANKVPKVGTAHTQVESSIKRWRSIWSSAESLYRKAEDALRKENWRLALTEAGRLLSIDNKFWQTTKYQELSNKITATREDITKIAKAKNLIESGGLQNFSEAIKLLSEINNQSYVYQRAQEVLADTGKKMLDLAEAALDRRDLPTALDVIKQIPAAANLQKEVEDFQVLANAMGRVWNGAPEDYDAAIAEAQKIGTDRPSHNKAQQLIARWRTEKGEMAQLDRARQLSQSNRPEDQQAAIEAASQVSSSNPKSKEAQQIIDQITADIQNREDRPLIDQANQIANRGDANSLQQAIDLLSRISSRRALGGEAADKRQEYASQLQAIRDRERALNQPSPSPSVAPTAENRIQDTASAQQLLQEARSIANGGTVDSVSAAIQRADGVGLASPLRSEAQSLINEWSQQLLQTAMSQASADPAGAIAIAQRIPLGTPAHDQAQSLIQLWQQGSRR
;
A
#
# COMPACT_ATOMS: atom_id res chain seq x y z
N MET A 1 -25.41 42.85 -36.71
CA MET A 1 -25.31 44.02 -35.80
C MET A 1 -23.85 44.13 -35.37
N THR A 2 -23.00 44.91 -36.07
CA THR A 2 -22.61 46.31 -35.76
C THR A 2 -22.02 46.40 -34.34
N ARG A 3 -20.80 46.90 -34.04
CA ARG A 3 -19.91 47.97 -34.55
C ARG A 3 -18.54 47.70 -33.90
N ASP A 4 -17.39 47.80 -34.56
CA ASP A 4 -16.68 48.96 -35.14
C ASP A 4 -15.79 49.76 -34.14
N ARG A 5 -14.49 49.71 -34.46
CA ARG A 5 -13.36 50.68 -34.33
C ARG A 5 -13.14 51.54 -33.08
N GLY A 6 -11.88 51.51 -32.64
CA GLY A 6 -11.19 52.62 -31.97
C GLY A 6 -9.66 52.41 -31.92
N ILE A 7 -8.92 53.21 -32.69
CA ILE A 7 -7.45 53.38 -32.63
C ILE A 7 -7.12 54.30 -31.43
N PRO A 8 -5.96 54.19 -30.75
CA PRO A 8 -4.86 55.11 -31.05
C PRO A 8 -3.43 54.50 -30.92
N ASN A 9 -2.46 55.36 -31.24
CA ASN A 9 -1.10 55.11 -31.68
C ASN A 9 -0.05 55.23 -30.54
N ARG A 10 1.04 54.45 -30.65
CA ARG A 10 2.47 54.79 -30.37
C ARG A 10 2.91 55.41 -29.01
N ARG A 11 3.75 54.68 -28.25
CA ARG A 11 5.25 54.81 -28.16
C ARG A 11 5.84 54.09 -26.93
N ASN A 12 6.91 53.32 -27.18
CA ASN A 12 8.13 53.06 -26.37
C ASN A 12 7.96 52.60 -24.90
N ARG A 13 8.68 51.61 -24.34
CA ARG A 13 10.07 51.17 -24.51
C ARG A 13 10.22 49.83 -23.74
N LYS A 14 11.01 48.87 -24.25
CA LYS A 14 11.52 47.70 -23.51
C LYS A 14 12.61 48.13 -22.50
N PRO A 15 12.86 47.35 -21.42
CA PRO A 15 13.94 46.35 -21.49
C PRO A 15 13.60 45.02 -20.77
N SER A 16 14.15 43.91 -21.28
CA SER A 16 14.13 42.60 -20.59
C SER A 16 15.48 42.29 -19.96
N SER A 17 15.39 41.65 -18.80
CA SER A 17 16.45 41.21 -17.90
C SER A 17 17.12 39.88 -18.30
N ARG A 18 18.40 39.80 -17.90
CA ARG A 18 19.28 38.63 -17.64
C ARG A 18 18.63 37.56 -16.72
N PRO A 19 19.15 36.31 -16.53
CA PRO A 19 20.59 36.02 -16.33
C PRO A 19 21.23 34.68 -16.79
N ASN A 20 22.54 34.82 -16.99
CA ASN A 20 23.75 34.00 -16.84
C ASN A 20 23.84 32.45 -16.85
N PRO A 21 24.97 31.93 -17.40
CA PRO A 21 25.44 30.54 -17.37
C PRO A 21 26.62 30.30 -16.39
N LYS A 22 27.09 29.05 -16.25
CA LYS A 22 28.41 28.72 -15.68
C LYS A 22 29.18 27.67 -16.52
N SER A 23 30.47 28.02 -16.73
CA SER A 23 31.70 27.22 -16.94
C SER A 23 31.76 26.32 -18.18
N SER A 24 32.85 26.19 -18.93
CA SER A 24 34.32 26.33 -18.70
C SER A 24 34.96 26.31 -20.11
N ALA A 25 36.18 26.75 -20.45
CA ALA A 25 37.35 27.33 -19.79
C ALA A 25 38.22 27.99 -20.89
N GLN A 26 39.05 28.97 -20.48
CA GLN A 26 40.43 29.25 -20.95
C GLN A 26 40.70 29.40 -22.48
N ALA A 27 41.43 30.38 -23.00
CA ALA A 27 42.38 31.33 -22.44
C ALA A 27 42.80 32.34 -23.55
N VAL A 28 42.98 33.62 -23.16
CA VAL A 28 44.17 34.47 -23.43
C VAL A 28 44.47 34.74 -24.93
N LYS A 29 44.46 35.96 -25.50
CA LYS A 29 45.07 37.23 -25.07
C LYS A 29 44.75 38.35 -26.07
N ASP A 30 44.37 39.49 -25.51
CA ASP A 30 44.62 40.89 -25.89
C ASP A 30 44.90 41.31 -27.35
N ARG A 31 44.04 42.22 -27.82
CA ARG A 31 44.43 43.37 -28.67
C ARG A 31 45.10 44.45 -27.81
N PRO A 32 45.94 45.30 -28.43
CA PRO A 32 45.86 46.73 -28.15
C PRO A 32 45.49 47.57 -29.37
N GLN A 33 44.86 48.71 -29.04
CA GLN A 33 44.49 49.86 -29.86
C GLN A 33 45.73 50.69 -30.31
N PRO A 34 45.55 51.69 -31.20
CA PRO A 34 46.62 52.33 -31.97
C PRO A 34 47.11 53.65 -31.36
N GLU A 35 48.41 53.94 -31.55
CA GLU A 35 48.99 55.28 -31.44
C GLU A 35 49.71 55.65 -32.76
N ASP A 36 49.37 56.84 -33.27
CA ASP A 36 50.25 57.89 -33.82
C ASP A 36 51.40 57.56 -34.79
N LYS A 37 51.37 58.14 -36.01
CA LYS A 37 52.38 59.09 -36.56
C LYS A 37 52.45 59.21 -38.11
N PRO A 38 52.67 60.43 -38.65
CA PRO A 38 52.78 60.75 -40.08
C PRO A 38 54.12 60.37 -40.77
N GLU A 39 54.91 59.42 -40.24
CA GLU A 39 56.25 59.08 -40.76
C GLU A 39 56.28 58.08 -41.94
N ARG A 40 55.21 57.33 -42.21
CA ARG A 40 55.24 56.26 -43.24
C ARG A 40 55.21 56.77 -44.68
N ILE A 41 54.67 57.96 -44.92
CA ILE A 41 54.57 58.54 -46.28
C ILE A 41 55.92 59.14 -46.72
N ALA A 42 56.69 59.71 -45.77
CA ALA A 42 58.02 60.27 -46.05
C ALA A 42 59.04 59.19 -46.44
N ILE A 43 59.00 58.01 -45.80
CA ILE A 43 59.88 56.87 -46.11
C ILE A 43 59.55 56.25 -47.48
N ALA A 44 58.26 56.23 -47.87
CA ALA A 44 57.84 55.73 -49.17
C ALA A 44 58.32 56.64 -50.33
N LEU A 45 58.28 57.96 -50.13
CA LEU A 45 58.72 58.94 -51.13
C LEU A 45 60.26 58.97 -51.31
N ASP A 46 61.04 58.79 -50.23
CA ASP A 46 62.51 58.69 -50.32
C ASP A 46 62.97 57.40 -51.02
N ARG A 47 62.29 56.27 -50.77
CA ARG A 47 62.56 55.00 -51.48
C ARG A 47 62.26 55.10 -52.97
N PHE A 48 61.19 55.82 -53.36
CA PHE A 48 60.84 56.03 -54.76
C PHE A 48 61.87 56.90 -55.50
N HIS A 49 62.41 57.94 -54.84
CA HIS A 49 63.45 58.81 -55.41
C HIS A 49 64.80 58.08 -55.55
N LYS A 50 65.20 57.26 -54.58
CA LYS A 50 66.40 56.41 -54.68
C LYS A 50 66.28 55.34 -55.76
N ALA A 51 65.12 54.68 -55.89
CA ALA A 51 64.87 53.71 -56.94
C ALA A 51 64.92 54.33 -58.34
N ARG A 52 64.35 55.54 -58.51
CA ARG A 52 64.42 56.29 -59.77
C ARG A 52 65.85 56.71 -60.12
N LYS A 53 66.66 57.14 -59.15
CA LYS A 53 68.07 57.51 -59.40
C LYS A 53 68.93 56.29 -59.78
N TRP A 54 68.65 55.12 -59.21
CA TRP A 54 69.32 53.86 -59.55
C TRP A 54 68.93 53.34 -60.95
N LEU A 55 67.65 53.40 -61.31
CA LEU A 55 67.13 52.95 -62.61
C LEU A 55 67.69 53.70 -63.83
N PHE A 56 68.15 54.94 -63.66
CA PHE A 56 68.66 55.78 -64.75
C PHE A 56 70.19 56.01 -64.72
N SER A 57 70.92 55.44 -63.76
CA SER A 57 72.37 55.63 -63.63
C SER A 57 73.20 54.43 -64.10
N ASP A 58 72.58 53.26 -64.33
CA ASP A 58 73.30 52.03 -64.64
C ASP A 58 72.62 51.28 -65.81
N TRP A 59 73.30 51.16 -66.95
CA TRP A 59 72.72 50.58 -68.19
C TRP A 59 72.27 49.13 -68.02
N ARG A 60 72.84 48.42 -67.04
CA ARG A 60 72.45 47.06 -66.64
C ARG A 60 71.05 46.99 -66.04
N ALA A 61 70.57 48.07 -65.39
CA ALA A 61 69.23 48.13 -64.82
C ALA A 61 68.14 48.20 -65.90
N LEU A 62 68.43 48.84 -67.03
CA LEU A 62 67.52 48.87 -68.19
C LEU A 62 67.42 47.49 -68.87
N ILE A 63 68.50 46.73 -68.92
CA ILE A 63 68.48 45.34 -69.41
C ILE A 63 67.66 44.44 -68.47
N ALA A 64 67.87 44.53 -67.17
CA ALA A 64 67.09 43.77 -66.18
C ALA A 64 65.59 44.12 -66.24
N LEU A 65 65.24 45.39 -66.46
CA LEU A 65 63.85 45.81 -66.66
C LEU A 65 63.27 45.24 -67.96
N SER A 66 64.03 45.25 -69.06
CA SER A 66 63.57 44.69 -70.34
C SER A 66 63.32 43.18 -70.25
N LEU A 67 64.22 42.42 -69.60
CA LEU A 67 64.07 40.99 -69.34
C LEU A 67 62.91 40.69 -68.40
N ALA A 68 62.67 41.52 -67.38
CA ALA A 68 61.51 41.38 -66.49
C ALA A 68 60.18 41.66 -67.20
N VAL A 69 60.14 42.62 -68.14
CA VAL A 69 58.95 42.93 -68.94
C VAL A 69 58.66 41.84 -69.96
N THR A 70 59.67 41.32 -70.66
CA THR A 70 59.47 40.21 -71.61
C THR A 70 59.18 38.87 -70.91
N GLY A 71 59.82 38.61 -69.76
CA GLY A 71 59.57 37.41 -68.96
C GLY A 71 58.21 37.39 -68.27
N SER A 72 57.67 38.56 -67.92
CA SER A 72 56.31 38.65 -67.36
C SER A 72 55.22 38.52 -68.44
N ALA A 73 55.47 38.98 -69.67
CA ALA A 73 54.54 38.81 -70.79
C ALA A 73 54.37 37.34 -71.19
N THR A 74 55.45 36.55 -71.20
CA THR A 74 55.36 35.10 -71.50
C THR A 74 54.72 34.33 -70.35
N ALA A 75 55.00 34.66 -69.09
CA ALA A 75 54.34 34.05 -67.93
C ALA A 75 52.84 34.36 -67.88
N LEU A 76 52.42 35.59 -68.20
CA LEU A 76 51.01 35.96 -68.30
C LEU A 76 50.30 35.27 -69.47
N SER A 77 50.97 35.11 -70.62
CA SER A 77 50.43 34.36 -71.75
C SER A 77 50.25 32.87 -71.43
N LEU A 78 51.21 32.25 -70.73
CA LEU A 78 51.09 30.86 -70.30
C LEU A 78 50.01 30.69 -69.22
N ALA A 79 49.88 31.65 -68.31
CA ALA A 79 48.82 31.67 -67.30
C ALA A 79 47.42 31.80 -67.91
N PHE A 80 47.25 32.49 -69.04
CA PHE A 80 45.98 32.55 -69.76
C PHE A 80 45.65 31.26 -70.53
N LEU A 81 46.67 30.51 -70.99
CA LEU A 81 46.47 29.19 -71.60
C LEU A 81 46.14 28.09 -70.59
N PHE A 82 46.66 28.18 -69.36
CA PHE A 82 46.32 27.28 -68.25
C PHE A 82 45.09 27.73 -67.43
N LYS A 83 44.47 28.87 -67.78
CA LYS A 83 43.21 29.29 -67.19
C LYS A 83 42.09 28.47 -67.84
N LEU A 84 41.64 27.43 -67.13
CA LEU A 84 40.44 26.67 -67.48
C LEU A 84 39.33 27.64 -67.93
N PRO A 85 38.61 27.36 -69.04
CA PRO A 85 37.52 28.22 -69.48
C PRO A 85 36.58 28.43 -68.28
N ALA A 86 36.23 29.70 -68.02
CA ALA A 86 35.37 30.04 -66.91
C ALA A 86 34.09 29.22 -67.03
N VAL A 87 33.79 28.42 -65.99
CA VAL A 87 32.49 27.73 -65.87
C VAL A 87 31.41 28.78 -66.10
N PRO A 88 30.45 28.58 -67.03
CA PRO A 88 29.48 29.60 -67.36
C PRO A 88 28.75 30.04 -66.10
N ASN A 89 28.69 31.36 -65.87
CA ASN A 89 27.99 31.93 -64.73
C ASN A 89 26.47 31.87 -64.99
N CYS A 90 25.91 30.67 -64.89
CA CYS A 90 24.50 30.34 -65.13
C CYS A 90 23.48 31.32 -64.51
N PRO A 91 23.67 31.86 -63.27
CA PRO A 91 22.72 32.82 -62.71
C PRO A 91 22.75 34.24 -63.34
N SER A 92 23.65 34.52 -64.28
CA SER A 92 23.80 35.84 -64.93
C SER A 92 23.53 35.85 -66.44
N ILE A 93 22.98 34.76 -67.00
CA ILE A 93 22.77 34.60 -68.44
C ILE A 93 21.46 35.27 -68.89
N PHE A 94 21.53 36.01 -69.99
CA PHE A 94 20.35 36.48 -70.71
C PHE A 94 19.78 35.37 -71.61
N TRP A 95 18.78 34.64 -71.10
CA TRP A 95 18.21 33.44 -71.74
C TRP A 95 17.79 33.59 -73.20
N PRO A 96 17.22 34.71 -73.68
CA PRO A 96 16.81 34.84 -75.08
C PRO A 96 17.95 34.70 -76.11
N LEU A 97 19.20 34.96 -75.72
CA LEU A 97 20.38 34.83 -76.59
C LEU A 97 21.24 33.60 -76.26
N ALA A 98 20.83 32.78 -75.27
CA ALA A 98 21.58 31.61 -74.86
C ALA A 98 21.43 30.46 -75.88
N SER A 99 22.54 29.82 -76.26
CA SER A 99 22.53 28.63 -77.11
C SER A 99 21.84 27.46 -76.41
N ALA A 100 21.28 26.53 -77.20
CA ALA A 100 20.67 25.30 -76.69
C ALA A 100 21.61 24.48 -75.80
N SER A 101 22.89 24.36 -76.20
CA SER A 101 23.92 23.65 -75.42
C SER A 101 24.20 24.30 -74.07
N LEU A 102 24.23 25.64 -74.03
CA LEU A 102 24.43 26.39 -72.78
C LEU A 102 23.23 26.27 -71.84
N ARG A 103 22.00 26.26 -72.40
CA ARG A 103 20.78 26.02 -71.62
C ARG A 103 20.77 24.63 -70.99
N ILE A 104 21.10 23.60 -71.77
CA ILE A 104 21.18 22.22 -71.26
C ILE A 104 22.25 22.12 -70.17
N HIS A 105 23.45 22.63 -70.40
CA HIS A 105 24.53 22.57 -69.42
C HIS A 105 24.19 23.29 -68.10
N CYS A 106 23.59 24.47 -68.17
CA CYS A 106 23.14 25.18 -66.97
C CYS A 106 21.96 24.49 -66.28
N ALA A 107 21.06 23.85 -67.04
CA ALA A 107 19.99 23.04 -66.48
C ALA A 107 20.52 21.78 -65.78
N GLU A 108 21.54 21.10 -66.33
CA GLU A 108 22.22 19.97 -65.68
C GLU A 108 22.89 20.39 -64.36
N ILE A 109 23.52 21.57 -64.31
CA ILE A 109 24.10 22.11 -63.07
C ILE A 109 23.01 22.37 -62.02
N ALA A 110 21.86 22.92 -62.43
CA ALA A 110 20.72 23.13 -61.53
C ALA A 110 20.17 21.79 -61.03
N ALA A 111 19.90 20.86 -61.93
CA ALA A 111 19.42 19.52 -61.60
C ALA A 111 20.39 18.76 -60.68
N GLY A 112 21.71 18.93 -60.85
CA GLY A 112 22.74 18.30 -60.03
C GLY A 112 22.68 18.65 -58.54
N LYS A 113 21.98 19.72 -58.14
CA LYS A 113 21.70 20.02 -56.73
C LYS A 113 20.67 19.09 -56.10
N ARG A 114 19.91 18.35 -56.92
CA ARG A 114 18.91 17.35 -56.52
C ARG A 114 17.89 17.90 -55.50
N THR A 115 17.36 19.10 -55.77
CA THR A 115 16.24 19.66 -55.01
C THR A 115 15.03 19.87 -55.92
N THR A 116 13.82 19.77 -55.36
CA THR A 116 12.58 19.99 -56.14
C THR A 116 12.59 21.33 -56.86
N LYS A 117 13.11 22.39 -56.22
CA LYS A 117 13.16 23.73 -56.81
C LYS A 117 14.13 23.77 -58.00
N ASP A 118 15.35 23.28 -57.80
CA ASP A 118 16.39 23.37 -58.84
C ASP A 118 16.11 22.41 -60.02
N LEU A 119 15.43 21.27 -59.78
CA LEU A 119 14.97 20.37 -60.84
C LEU A 119 13.85 20.99 -61.67
N LEU A 120 12.91 21.69 -61.04
CA LEU A 120 11.89 22.45 -61.77
C LEU A 120 12.53 23.57 -62.60
N GLU A 121 13.50 24.28 -62.02
CA GLU A 121 14.26 25.29 -62.75
C GLU A 121 14.98 24.70 -63.97
N ALA A 122 15.64 23.54 -63.81
CA ALA A 122 16.27 22.82 -64.91
C ALA A 122 15.29 22.48 -66.04
N ILE A 123 14.11 21.95 -65.70
CA ILE A 123 13.06 21.59 -66.67
C ILE A 123 12.53 22.84 -67.40
N GLU A 124 12.28 23.94 -66.67
CA GLU A 124 11.80 25.20 -67.24
C GLU A 124 12.79 25.80 -68.24
N LEU A 125 14.10 25.67 -68.00
CA LEU A 125 15.14 26.17 -68.89
C LEU A 125 15.17 25.45 -70.24
N VAL A 126 14.96 24.13 -70.25
CA VAL A 126 15.09 23.30 -71.45
C VAL A 126 13.76 23.08 -72.19
N LYS A 127 12.61 23.14 -71.51
CA LYS A 127 11.29 22.88 -72.14
C LYS A 127 10.91 23.86 -73.27
N THR A 128 11.61 24.99 -73.34
CA THR A 128 11.35 26.06 -74.32
C THR A 128 11.97 25.78 -75.70
N LEU A 129 12.73 24.68 -75.84
CA LEU A 129 13.34 24.30 -77.11
C LEU A 129 12.28 23.81 -78.12
N PRO A 130 12.24 24.37 -79.35
CA PRO A 130 11.30 23.94 -80.39
C PRO A 130 11.41 22.45 -80.75
N PRO A 131 10.29 21.80 -81.20
CA PRO A 131 10.29 20.39 -81.61
C PRO A 131 11.20 20.06 -82.80
N ASP A 132 11.53 21.02 -83.65
CA ASP A 132 12.40 20.89 -84.82
C ASP A 132 13.90 21.02 -84.51
N HIS A 133 14.26 21.23 -83.23
CA HIS A 133 15.64 21.42 -82.80
C HIS A 133 16.44 20.09 -82.76
N PRO A 134 17.71 20.03 -83.23
CA PRO A 134 18.51 18.78 -83.24
C PRO A 134 18.71 18.11 -81.88
N LEU A 135 18.66 18.88 -80.79
CA LEU A 135 18.79 18.37 -79.40
C LEU A 135 17.44 18.08 -78.71
N HIS A 136 16.32 18.09 -79.44
CA HIS A 136 14.99 17.94 -78.85
C HIS A 136 14.80 16.60 -78.12
N ASP A 137 15.26 15.49 -78.72
CA ASP A 137 15.16 14.16 -78.12
C ASP A 137 15.98 14.03 -76.82
N GLU A 138 17.16 14.67 -76.77
CA GLU A 138 18.00 14.70 -75.57
C GLU A 138 17.32 15.50 -74.44
N VAL A 139 16.76 16.67 -74.76
CA VAL A 139 15.98 17.47 -73.81
C VAL A 139 14.78 16.69 -73.27
N LYS A 140 14.05 15.97 -74.13
CA LYS A 140 12.92 15.15 -73.71
C LYS A 140 13.37 14.07 -72.71
N ARG A 141 14.52 13.42 -72.96
CA ARG A 141 15.10 12.44 -72.03
C ARG A 141 15.49 13.09 -70.69
N LEU A 142 16.13 14.25 -70.71
CA LEU A 142 16.53 14.98 -69.50
C LEU A 142 15.31 15.41 -68.67
N ILE A 143 14.26 15.93 -69.32
CA ILE A 143 13.01 16.27 -68.64
C ILE A 143 12.39 15.04 -67.98
N GLU A 144 12.40 13.87 -68.64
CA GLU A 144 11.90 12.62 -68.05
C GLU A 144 12.69 12.24 -66.79
N ILE A 145 14.03 12.27 -66.87
CA ILE A 145 14.92 11.95 -65.74
C ILE A 145 14.64 12.89 -64.56
N TRP A 146 14.62 14.20 -64.80
CA TRP A 146 14.42 15.18 -63.73
C TRP A 146 13.00 15.14 -63.17
N ALA A 147 11.98 14.85 -63.99
CA ALA A 147 10.62 14.66 -63.51
C ALA A 147 10.51 13.40 -62.62
N GLN A 148 11.21 12.32 -62.97
CA GLN A 148 11.30 11.13 -62.13
C GLN A 148 12.07 11.43 -60.83
N GLU A 149 13.17 12.17 -60.88
CA GLU A 149 13.92 12.57 -59.68
C GLU A 149 13.07 13.41 -58.71
N ILE A 150 12.19 14.29 -59.21
CA ILE A 150 11.24 15.00 -58.35
C ILE A 150 10.31 14.02 -57.63
N LEU A 151 9.80 13.01 -58.33
CA LEU A 151 8.94 11.98 -57.73
C LEU A 151 9.71 11.15 -56.69
N ASP A 152 10.98 10.82 -56.96
CA ASP A 152 11.87 10.08 -56.05
C ASP A 152 12.21 10.89 -54.79
N LEU A 153 12.36 12.22 -54.90
CA LEU A 153 12.48 13.10 -53.72
C LEU A 153 11.21 13.07 -52.87
N GLY A 154 10.04 12.95 -53.51
CA GLY A 154 8.77 12.71 -52.83
C GLY A 154 8.77 11.38 -52.07
N GLU A 155 9.24 10.30 -52.71
CA GLU A 155 9.41 8.99 -52.05
C GLU A 155 10.36 9.09 -50.85
N GLU A 156 11.49 9.77 -50.99
CA GLU A 156 12.45 9.97 -49.90
C GLU A 156 11.83 10.75 -48.72
N ALA A 157 11.06 11.81 -49.01
CA ALA A 157 10.31 12.54 -47.99
C ALA A 157 9.29 11.63 -47.28
N PHE A 158 8.55 10.80 -48.04
CA PHE A 158 7.60 9.83 -47.50
C PHE A 158 8.30 8.84 -46.57
N GLN A 159 9.39 8.22 -47.02
CA GLN A 159 10.19 7.26 -46.24
C GLN A 159 10.77 7.88 -44.97
N ASN A 160 11.03 9.19 -44.98
CA ASN A 160 11.49 9.97 -43.83
C ASN A 160 10.35 10.46 -42.89
N GLY A 161 9.10 10.05 -43.13
CA GLY A 161 7.98 10.41 -42.27
C GLY A 161 7.31 11.75 -42.59
N LYS A 162 7.63 12.35 -43.74
CA LYS A 162 7.12 13.65 -44.17
C LYS A 162 6.08 13.47 -45.28
N LEU A 163 4.93 12.87 -44.94
CA LEU A 163 3.87 12.56 -45.92
C LEU A 163 3.40 13.80 -46.68
N ASP A 164 3.16 14.91 -45.97
CA ASP A 164 2.66 16.14 -46.60
C ASP A 164 3.69 16.72 -47.59
N GLU A 165 4.96 16.75 -47.19
CA GLU A 165 6.07 17.19 -48.06
C GLU A 165 6.24 16.28 -49.28
N ALA A 166 6.03 14.96 -49.12
CA ALA A 166 6.05 13.99 -50.22
C ALA A 166 4.95 14.27 -51.24
N ILE A 167 3.71 14.47 -50.77
CA ILE A 167 2.55 14.78 -51.61
C ILE A 167 2.75 16.12 -52.34
N ASP A 168 3.21 17.14 -51.62
CA ASP A 168 3.50 18.46 -52.20
C ASP A 168 4.60 18.41 -53.26
N THR A 169 5.61 17.57 -53.05
CA THR A 169 6.70 17.36 -54.01
C THR A 169 6.20 16.62 -55.25
N ALA A 170 5.42 15.54 -55.09
CA ALA A 170 4.84 14.78 -56.19
C ALA A 170 3.86 15.63 -57.05
N ASN A 171 3.08 16.51 -56.42
CA ASN A 171 2.16 17.41 -57.14
C ASN A 171 2.89 18.46 -58.00
N LYS A 172 4.17 18.72 -57.75
CA LYS A 172 4.99 19.64 -58.54
C LYS A 172 5.60 18.97 -59.78
N VAL A 173 5.54 17.64 -59.91
CA VAL A 173 6.04 16.93 -61.09
C VAL A 173 5.37 17.49 -62.35
N PRO A 174 6.15 17.98 -63.34
CA PRO A 174 5.60 18.56 -64.55
C PRO A 174 4.71 17.59 -65.33
N LYS A 175 3.69 18.10 -66.05
CA LYS A 175 2.76 17.30 -66.85
C LYS A 175 3.35 16.79 -68.18
N VAL A 176 4.66 16.63 -68.24
CA VAL A 176 5.42 16.19 -69.41
C VAL A 176 6.17 14.92 -69.04
N GLY A 177 6.22 13.96 -69.97
CA GLY A 177 6.85 12.68 -69.72
C GLY A 177 5.95 11.66 -69.00
N THR A 178 6.52 10.50 -68.69
CA THR A 178 5.82 9.37 -68.06
C THR A 178 5.76 9.48 -66.54
N ALA A 179 6.70 10.16 -65.89
CA ALA A 179 6.71 10.38 -64.44
C ALA A 179 5.40 10.98 -63.89
N HIS A 180 4.75 11.89 -64.63
CA HIS A 180 3.46 12.47 -64.23
C HIS A 180 2.35 11.41 -64.07
N THR A 181 2.37 10.36 -64.90
CA THR A 181 1.36 9.29 -64.83
C THR A 181 1.44 8.47 -63.55
N GLN A 182 2.59 8.49 -62.87
CA GLN A 182 2.82 7.77 -61.63
C GLN A 182 2.38 8.55 -60.38
N VAL A 183 2.29 9.88 -60.46
CA VAL A 183 2.04 10.79 -59.32
C VAL A 183 0.80 10.40 -58.51
N GLU A 184 -0.34 10.23 -59.17
CA GLU A 184 -1.60 9.90 -58.49
C GLU A 184 -1.52 8.54 -57.79
N SER A 185 -0.91 7.55 -58.46
CA SER A 185 -0.74 6.21 -57.92
C SER A 185 0.20 6.18 -56.70
N SER A 186 1.29 6.94 -56.73
CA SER A 186 2.24 7.10 -55.62
C SER A 186 1.59 7.79 -54.43
N ILE A 187 0.89 8.91 -54.64
CA ILE A 187 0.15 9.62 -53.57
C ILE A 187 -0.88 8.70 -52.92
N LYS A 188 -1.65 7.94 -53.72
CA LYS A 188 -2.63 6.98 -53.21
C LYS A 188 -1.96 5.89 -52.38
N ARG A 189 -0.84 5.34 -52.85
CA ARG A 189 -0.04 4.33 -52.13
C ARG A 189 0.45 4.88 -50.79
N TRP A 190 1.08 6.06 -50.78
CA TRP A 190 1.59 6.68 -49.55
C TRP A 190 0.49 6.91 -48.52
N ARG A 191 -0.65 7.47 -48.92
CA ARG A 191 -1.80 7.69 -48.02
C ARG A 191 -2.34 6.38 -47.44
N SER A 192 -2.43 5.33 -48.26
CA SER A 192 -2.89 4.02 -47.82
C SER A 192 -1.95 3.37 -46.80
N ILE A 193 -0.64 3.40 -47.07
CA ILE A 193 0.39 2.87 -46.17
C ILE A 193 0.37 3.66 -44.86
N TRP A 194 0.34 4.99 -44.95
CA TRP A 194 0.31 5.87 -43.77
C TRP A 194 -0.90 5.64 -42.89
N SER A 195 -2.10 5.60 -43.48
CA SER A 195 -3.34 5.34 -42.73
C SER A 195 -3.34 3.96 -42.07
N SER A 196 -2.79 2.94 -42.74
CA SER A 196 -2.64 1.60 -42.19
C SER A 196 -1.68 1.59 -40.99
N ALA A 197 -0.54 2.27 -41.10
CA ALA A 197 0.44 2.38 -40.02
C ALA A 197 -0.13 3.14 -38.80
N GLU A 198 -0.84 4.25 -39.02
CA GLU A 198 -1.53 4.98 -37.95
C GLU A 198 -2.58 4.13 -37.25
N SER A 199 -3.33 3.31 -38.00
CA SER A 199 -4.31 2.39 -37.43
C SER A 199 -3.65 1.36 -36.51
N LEU A 200 -2.54 0.75 -36.94
CA LEU A 200 -1.77 -0.19 -36.12
C LEU A 200 -1.23 0.47 -34.85
N TYR A 201 -0.68 1.69 -34.97
CA TYR A 201 -0.18 2.45 -33.83
C TYR A 201 -1.28 2.73 -32.81
N ARG A 202 -2.45 3.20 -33.26
CA ARG A 202 -3.61 3.46 -32.38
C ARG A 202 -4.12 2.19 -31.70
N LYS A 203 -4.21 1.07 -32.43
CA LYS A 203 -4.60 -0.22 -31.85
C LYS A 203 -3.66 -0.67 -30.75
N ALA A 204 -2.35 -0.45 -30.93
CA ALA A 204 -1.38 -0.74 -29.89
C ALA A 204 -1.58 0.13 -28.64
N GLU A 205 -1.80 1.44 -28.81
CA GLU A 205 -2.12 2.33 -27.68
C GLU A 205 -3.42 1.94 -26.97
N ASP A 206 -4.47 1.61 -27.72
CA ASP A 206 -5.76 1.17 -27.13
C ASP A 206 -5.60 -0.14 -26.37
N ALA A 207 -4.77 -1.05 -26.86
CA ALA A 207 -4.43 -2.28 -26.13
C ALA A 207 -3.67 -1.98 -24.83
N LEU A 208 -2.77 -0.98 -24.81
CA LEU A 208 -2.09 -0.53 -23.59
C LEU A 208 -3.05 0.07 -22.57
N ARG A 209 -3.99 0.92 -23.01
CA ARG A 209 -5.04 1.49 -22.13
C ARG A 209 -5.92 0.40 -21.50
N LYS A 210 -6.06 -0.74 -22.18
CA LYS A 210 -6.80 -1.93 -21.70
C LYS A 210 -5.90 -2.93 -20.95
N GLU A 211 -4.70 -2.53 -20.55
CA GLU A 211 -3.71 -3.37 -19.86
C GLU A 211 -3.29 -4.64 -20.64
N ASN A 212 -3.57 -4.69 -21.95
CA ASN A 212 -3.28 -5.85 -22.81
C ASN A 212 -1.95 -5.66 -23.55
N TRP A 213 -0.85 -5.80 -22.80
CA TRP A 213 0.50 -5.62 -23.32
C TRP A 213 0.84 -6.57 -24.48
N ARG A 214 0.33 -7.81 -24.46
CA ARG A 214 0.62 -8.83 -25.48
C ARG A 214 0.03 -8.42 -26.83
N LEU A 215 -1.20 -7.92 -26.83
CA LEU A 215 -1.82 -7.39 -28.03
C LEU A 215 -1.09 -6.12 -28.51
N ALA A 216 -0.73 -5.22 -27.60
CA ALA A 216 0.01 -4.01 -27.95
C ALA A 216 1.34 -4.31 -28.66
N LEU A 217 2.11 -5.28 -28.15
CA LEU A 217 3.36 -5.71 -28.78
C LEU A 217 3.12 -6.37 -30.15
N THR A 218 2.04 -7.13 -30.28
CA THR A 218 1.65 -7.76 -31.56
C THR A 218 1.33 -6.71 -32.61
N GLU A 219 0.52 -5.70 -32.28
CA GLU A 219 0.18 -4.60 -33.20
C GLU A 219 1.39 -3.72 -33.52
N ALA A 220 2.27 -3.47 -32.54
CA ALA A 220 3.54 -2.77 -32.78
C ALA A 220 4.44 -3.54 -33.75
N GLY A 221 4.56 -4.86 -33.59
CA GLY A 221 5.38 -5.71 -34.47
C GLY A 221 4.93 -5.67 -35.94
N ARG A 222 3.63 -5.46 -36.20
CA ARG A 222 3.10 -5.30 -37.57
C ARG A 222 3.61 -4.04 -38.26
N LEU A 223 4.05 -3.01 -37.51
CA LEU A 223 4.67 -1.81 -38.10
C LEU A 223 5.98 -2.13 -38.80
N LEU A 224 6.68 -3.20 -38.41
CA LEU A 224 7.93 -3.63 -39.07
C LEU A 224 7.70 -4.14 -40.50
N SER A 225 6.45 -4.51 -40.84
CA SER A 225 6.06 -4.96 -42.18
C SER A 225 5.45 -3.86 -43.05
N ILE A 226 5.28 -2.65 -42.51
CA ILE A 226 4.78 -1.49 -43.26
C ILE A 226 5.90 -0.97 -44.17
N ASP A 227 5.61 -0.75 -45.45
CA ASP A 227 6.57 -0.23 -46.44
C ASP A 227 6.85 1.27 -46.24
N ASN A 228 7.44 1.61 -45.09
CA ASN A 228 7.87 2.96 -44.74
C ASN A 228 8.94 2.93 -43.63
N LYS A 229 10.15 3.42 -43.92
CA LYS A 229 11.29 3.37 -43.00
C LYS A 229 11.05 4.10 -41.68
N PHE A 230 10.40 5.27 -41.70
CA PHE A 230 10.07 6.03 -40.49
C PHE A 230 9.15 5.25 -39.54
N TRP A 231 8.14 4.55 -40.08
CA TRP A 231 7.26 3.69 -39.27
C TRP A 231 7.98 2.46 -38.71
N GLN A 232 8.79 1.79 -39.55
CA GLN A 232 9.57 0.61 -39.15
C GLN A 232 10.64 0.90 -38.10
N THR A 233 11.18 2.12 -38.08
CA THR A 233 12.32 2.47 -37.21
C THR A 233 11.89 3.43 -36.09
N THR A 234 11.68 4.70 -36.39
CA THR A 234 11.43 5.75 -35.40
C THR A 234 10.13 5.49 -34.63
N LYS A 235 9.01 5.28 -35.31
CA LYS A 235 7.71 5.11 -34.62
C LYS A 235 7.60 3.77 -33.92
N TYR A 236 8.13 2.71 -34.52
CA TYR A 236 8.23 1.41 -33.84
C TYR A 236 9.04 1.52 -32.55
N GLN A 237 10.22 2.15 -32.56
CA GLN A 237 11.04 2.30 -31.36
C GLN A 237 10.34 3.15 -30.30
N GLU A 238 9.71 4.26 -30.71
CA GLU A 238 8.92 5.12 -29.81
C GLU A 238 7.81 4.31 -29.12
N LEU A 239 7.05 3.53 -29.88
CA LEU A 239 5.96 2.70 -29.37
C LEU A 239 6.48 1.57 -28.48
N SER A 240 7.57 0.91 -28.87
CA SER A 240 8.21 -0.14 -28.08
C SER A 240 8.66 0.38 -26.72
N ASN A 241 9.27 1.57 -26.66
CA ASN A 241 9.66 2.20 -25.40
C ASN A 241 8.43 2.49 -24.51
N LYS A 242 7.34 3.00 -25.09
CA LYS A 242 6.07 3.22 -24.38
C LYS A 242 5.46 1.92 -23.84
N ILE A 243 5.49 0.85 -24.64
CA ILE A 243 5.00 -0.48 -24.25
C ILE A 243 5.80 -1.00 -23.05
N THR A 244 7.13 -0.92 -23.10
CA THR A 244 8.00 -1.38 -22.00
C THR A 244 7.74 -0.59 -20.72
N ALA A 245 7.71 0.74 -20.79
CA ALA A 245 7.40 1.58 -19.63
C ALA A 245 6.01 1.25 -19.03
N THR A 246 4.99 1.08 -19.89
CA THR A 246 3.64 0.73 -19.42
C THR A 246 3.59 -0.64 -18.76
N ARG A 247 4.36 -1.62 -19.26
CA ARG A 247 4.45 -2.95 -18.65
C ARG A 247 5.05 -2.88 -17.24
N GLU A 248 6.07 -2.05 -17.04
CA GLU A 248 6.66 -1.83 -15.72
C GLU A 248 5.63 -1.22 -14.76
N ASP A 249 4.86 -0.22 -15.21
CA ASP A 249 3.79 0.38 -14.41
C ASP A 249 2.67 -0.62 -14.07
N ILE A 250 2.23 -1.45 -15.03
CA ILE A 250 1.28 -2.55 -14.77
C ILE A 250 1.82 -3.49 -13.69
N THR A 251 3.11 -3.79 -13.73
CA THR A 251 3.77 -4.65 -12.73
C THR A 251 3.77 -4.00 -11.35
N LYS A 252 3.98 -2.68 -11.26
CA LYS A 252 3.87 -1.92 -10.00
C LYS A 252 2.44 -1.99 -9.44
N ILE A 253 1.42 -1.80 -10.29
CA ILE A 253 0.01 -1.91 -9.89
C ILE A 253 -0.29 -3.31 -9.36
N ALA A 254 0.16 -4.37 -10.04
CA ALA A 254 -0.05 -5.74 -9.60
C ALA A 254 0.59 -6.03 -8.23
N LYS A 255 1.85 -5.59 -8.04
CA LYS A 255 2.54 -5.72 -6.75
C LYS A 255 1.82 -4.96 -5.64
N ALA A 256 1.39 -3.73 -5.92
CA ALA A 256 0.63 -2.91 -4.97
C ALA A 256 -0.67 -3.62 -4.56
N LYS A 257 -1.42 -4.20 -5.51
CA LYS A 257 -2.65 -4.96 -5.21
C LYS A 257 -2.38 -6.14 -4.27
N ASN A 258 -1.34 -6.92 -4.50
CA ASN A 258 -0.98 -8.05 -3.63
C ASN A 258 -0.63 -7.59 -2.20
N LEU A 259 0.09 -6.47 -2.07
CA LEU A 259 0.36 -5.85 -0.76
C LEU A 259 -0.93 -5.39 -0.07
N ILE A 260 -1.82 -4.74 -0.80
CA ILE A 260 -3.12 -4.28 -0.30
C ILE A 260 -3.98 -5.45 0.17
N GLU A 261 -3.95 -6.59 -0.54
CA GLU A 261 -4.67 -7.82 -0.15
C GLU A 261 -4.08 -8.47 1.12
N SER A 262 -2.77 -8.38 1.29
CA SER A 262 -2.09 -8.85 2.51
C SER A 262 -2.46 -8.02 3.75
N GLY A 263 -2.95 -6.80 3.54
CA GLY A 263 -3.42 -5.90 4.61
C GLY A 263 -2.31 -5.36 5.50
N GLY A 264 -2.67 -4.46 6.41
CA GLY A 264 -1.74 -3.85 7.36
C GLY A 264 -1.08 -2.56 6.85
N LEU A 265 -0.75 -1.68 7.80
CA LEU A 265 -0.30 -0.31 7.52
C LEU A 265 0.98 -0.24 6.69
N GLN A 266 1.95 -1.12 6.98
CA GLN A 266 3.21 -1.18 6.23
C GLN A 266 2.97 -1.57 4.76
N ASN A 267 2.16 -2.60 4.52
CA ASN A 267 1.85 -3.05 3.16
C ASN A 267 1.09 -1.97 2.38
N PHE A 268 0.17 -1.24 3.02
CA PHE A 268 -0.51 -0.11 2.38
C PHE A 268 0.45 1.03 2.02
N SER A 269 1.40 1.36 2.92
CA SER A 269 2.42 2.38 2.66
C SER A 269 3.32 2.01 1.46
N GLU A 270 3.77 0.75 1.40
CA GLU A 270 4.56 0.24 0.27
C GLU A 270 3.76 0.22 -1.04
N ALA A 271 2.47 -0.16 -0.99
CA ALA A 271 1.57 -0.11 -2.13
C ALA A 271 1.38 1.33 -2.65
N ILE A 272 1.15 2.29 -1.75
CA ILE A 272 1.01 3.71 -2.10
C ILE A 272 2.29 4.21 -2.78
N LYS A 273 3.46 3.86 -2.25
CA LYS A 273 4.75 4.23 -2.85
C LYS A 273 4.84 3.74 -4.30
N LEU A 274 4.57 2.46 -4.55
CA LEU A 274 4.60 1.87 -5.90
C LEU A 274 3.63 2.57 -6.85
N LEU A 275 2.43 2.91 -6.39
CA LEU A 275 1.41 3.57 -7.21
C LEU A 275 1.77 5.04 -7.48
N SER A 276 2.41 5.73 -6.53
CA SER A 276 2.83 7.13 -6.66
C SER A 276 3.98 7.33 -7.65
N GLU A 277 4.77 6.29 -7.92
CA GLU A 277 5.85 6.33 -8.91
C GLU A 277 5.35 6.27 -10.35
N ILE A 278 4.07 5.98 -10.57
CA ILE A 278 3.48 5.88 -11.92
C ILE A 278 3.22 7.28 -12.46
N ASN A 279 3.86 7.59 -13.59
CA ASN A 279 3.79 8.89 -14.24
C ASN A 279 2.38 9.17 -14.81
N ASN A 280 1.93 10.42 -14.78
CA ASN A 280 0.65 10.86 -15.36
C ASN A 280 0.54 10.69 -16.88
N GLN A 281 1.66 10.51 -17.59
CA GLN A 281 1.70 10.18 -19.01
C GLN A 281 1.55 8.68 -19.29
N SER A 282 1.54 7.83 -18.26
CA SER A 282 1.37 6.39 -18.40
C SER A 282 -0.06 6.06 -18.86
N TYR A 283 -0.20 5.09 -19.76
CA TYR A 283 -1.51 4.62 -20.23
C TYR A 283 -2.36 4.00 -19.11
N VAL A 284 -1.74 3.60 -18.00
CA VAL A 284 -2.40 2.98 -16.83
C VAL A 284 -2.46 3.90 -15.61
N TYR A 285 -2.19 5.20 -15.79
CA TYR A 285 -2.21 6.17 -14.69
C TYR A 285 -3.59 6.25 -14.01
N GLN A 286 -4.67 6.32 -14.80
CA GLN A 286 -6.03 6.34 -14.25
C GLN A 286 -6.30 5.11 -13.39
N ARG A 287 -5.87 3.93 -13.85
CA ARG A 287 -6.00 2.70 -13.09
C ARG A 287 -5.23 2.75 -11.77
N ALA A 288 -4.01 3.32 -11.79
CA ALA A 288 -3.24 3.51 -10.56
C ALA A 288 -3.96 4.43 -9.56
N GLN A 289 -4.60 5.52 -10.04
CA GLN A 289 -5.39 6.42 -9.19
C GLN A 289 -6.61 5.73 -8.57
N GLU A 290 -7.29 4.87 -9.32
CA GLU A 290 -8.40 4.05 -8.78
C GLU A 290 -7.92 3.13 -7.65
N VAL A 291 -6.80 2.44 -7.86
CA VAL A 291 -6.22 1.56 -6.83
C VAL A 291 -5.75 2.37 -5.62
N LEU A 292 -5.22 3.58 -5.81
CA LEU A 292 -4.88 4.49 -4.70
C LEU A 292 -6.10 4.89 -3.88
N ALA A 293 -7.21 5.25 -4.54
CA ALA A 293 -8.46 5.59 -3.87
C ALA A 293 -9.02 4.40 -3.07
N ASP A 294 -9.03 3.20 -3.65
CA ASP A 294 -9.46 1.98 -2.96
C ASP A 294 -8.54 1.62 -1.79
N THR A 295 -7.23 1.87 -1.93
CA THR A 295 -6.26 1.73 -0.82
C THR A 295 -6.61 2.67 0.32
N GLY A 296 -6.88 3.94 0.02
CA GLY A 296 -7.26 4.93 1.02
C GLY A 296 -8.54 4.56 1.78
N LYS A 297 -9.53 3.99 1.10
CA LYS A 297 -10.75 3.47 1.75
C LYS A 297 -10.43 2.33 2.74
N LYS A 298 -9.62 1.35 2.32
CA LYS A 298 -9.17 0.25 3.20
C LYS A 298 -8.38 0.76 4.42
N MET A 299 -7.62 1.85 4.26
CA MET A 299 -6.94 2.50 5.37
C MET A 299 -7.92 3.19 6.33
N LEU A 300 -8.99 3.82 5.82
CA LEU A 300 -10.07 4.34 6.68
C LEU A 300 -10.73 3.21 7.48
N ASP A 301 -11.00 2.05 6.86
CA ASP A 301 -11.54 0.88 7.56
C ASP A 301 -10.59 0.38 8.66
N LEU A 302 -9.28 0.35 8.38
CA LEU A 302 -8.26 -0.01 9.37
C LEU A 302 -8.23 0.97 10.55
N ALA A 303 -8.36 2.27 10.26
CA ALA A 303 -8.41 3.30 11.29
C ALA A 303 -9.69 3.19 12.13
N GLU A 304 -10.82 2.88 11.52
CA GLU A 304 -12.10 2.65 12.21
C GLU A 304 -12.00 1.44 13.16
N ALA A 305 -11.41 0.33 12.70
CA ALA A 305 -11.16 -0.82 13.56
C ALA A 305 -10.23 -0.49 14.75
N ALA A 306 -9.31 0.47 14.60
CA ALA A 306 -8.49 0.95 15.71
C ALA A 306 -9.32 1.78 16.72
N LEU A 307 -10.25 2.62 16.26
CA LEU A 307 -11.17 3.35 17.14
C LEU A 307 -12.11 2.42 17.91
N ASP A 308 -12.58 1.33 17.29
CA ASP A 308 -13.41 0.33 17.98
C ASP A 308 -12.68 -0.33 19.15
N ARG A 309 -11.35 -0.48 19.03
CA ARG A 309 -10.46 -0.95 20.10
C ARG A 309 -10.07 0.15 21.09
N ARG A 310 -10.61 1.35 20.95
CA ARG A 310 -10.24 2.56 21.71
C ARG A 310 -8.77 2.98 21.56
N ASP A 311 -8.18 2.71 20.40
CA ASP A 311 -6.80 3.08 20.06
C ASP A 311 -6.78 4.31 19.14
N LEU A 312 -6.98 5.49 19.74
CA LEU A 312 -6.94 6.77 19.03
C LEU A 312 -5.58 7.04 18.36
N PRO A 313 -4.43 6.82 19.01
CA PRO A 313 -3.13 7.05 18.37
C PRO A 313 -2.95 6.26 17.07
N THR A 314 -3.27 4.96 17.07
CA THR A 314 -3.17 4.14 15.86
C THR A 314 -4.15 4.59 14.78
N ALA A 315 -5.39 4.93 15.14
CA ALA A 315 -6.37 5.43 14.18
C ALA A 315 -5.89 6.71 13.47
N LEU A 316 -5.34 7.67 14.22
CA LEU A 316 -4.84 8.92 13.67
C LEU A 316 -3.55 8.75 12.86
N ASP A 317 -2.69 7.79 13.21
CA ASP A 317 -1.49 7.49 12.43
C ASP A 317 -1.84 6.90 11.05
N VAL A 318 -2.80 5.97 11.01
CA VAL A 318 -3.24 5.32 9.76
C VAL A 318 -3.78 6.36 8.77
N ILE A 319 -4.72 7.22 9.18
CA ILE A 319 -5.33 8.21 8.28
C ILE A 319 -4.35 9.28 7.80
N LYS A 320 -3.32 9.60 8.59
CA LYS A 320 -2.28 10.57 8.22
C LYS A 320 -1.44 10.06 7.04
N GLN A 321 -1.35 8.75 6.87
CA GLN A 321 -0.62 8.12 5.77
C GLN A 321 -1.44 8.02 4.49
N ILE A 322 -2.73 8.38 4.50
CA ILE A 322 -3.56 8.39 3.29
C ILE A 322 -3.13 9.58 2.39
N PRO A 323 -2.67 9.32 1.15
CA PRO A 323 -2.10 10.37 0.30
C PRO A 323 -3.18 11.29 -0.29
N ALA A 324 -2.78 12.52 -0.63
CA ALA A 324 -3.67 13.49 -1.30
C ALA A 324 -4.27 12.92 -2.61
N ALA A 325 -3.47 12.16 -3.35
CA ALA A 325 -3.85 11.53 -4.61
C ALA A 325 -5.01 10.52 -4.49
N ALA A 326 -5.32 10.02 -3.28
CA ALA A 326 -6.48 9.15 -3.07
C ALA A 326 -7.82 9.88 -3.20
N ASN A 327 -7.83 11.23 -3.24
CA ASN A 327 -9.03 12.07 -3.30
C ASN A 327 -10.03 11.83 -2.16
N LEU A 328 -9.54 11.55 -0.95
CA LEU A 328 -10.35 11.27 0.25
C LEU A 328 -10.15 12.32 1.36
N GLN A 329 -9.76 13.55 1.01
CA GLN A 329 -9.36 14.54 2.02
C GLN A 329 -10.51 14.92 2.95
N LYS A 330 -11.74 15.00 2.41
CA LYS A 330 -12.92 15.32 3.23
C LYS A 330 -13.22 14.22 4.23
N GLU A 331 -13.10 12.96 3.81
CA GLU A 331 -13.29 11.77 4.63
C GLU A 331 -12.22 11.70 5.72
N VAL A 332 -10.96 12.00 5.40
CA VAL A 332 -9.85 12.05 6.37
C VAL A 332 -10.06 13.16 7.41
N GLU A 333 -10.43 14.36 6.97
CA GLU A 333 -10.76 15.48 7.87
C GLU A 333 -11.92 15.15 8.79
N ASP A 334 -13.03 14.64 8.25
CA ASP A 334 -14.20 14.24 9.02
C ASP A 334 -13.86 13.14 10.02
N PHE A 335 -13.08 12.14 9.60
CA PHE A 335 -12.62 11.07 10.47
C PHE A 335 -11.80 11.62 11.62
N GLN A 336 -10.87 12.56 11.38
CA GLN A 336 -10.08 13.19 12.45
C GLN A 336 -10.97 13.87 13.49
N VAL A 337 -11.98 14.63 13.04
CA VAL A 337 -12.94 15.30 13.93
C VAL A 337 -13.68 14.27 14.79
N LEU A 338 -14.24 13.23 14.17
CA LEU A 338 -14.99 12.19 14.87
C LEU A 338 -14.12 11.35 15.80
N ALA A 339 -12.92 10.95 15.37
CA ALA A 339 -11.98 10.17 16.16
C ALA A 339 -11.60 10.90 17.47
N ASN A 340 -11.28 12.20 17.37
CA ASN A 340 -10.95 13.01 18.53
C ASN A 340 -12.16 13.20 19.46
N ALA A 341 -13.36 13.39 18.91
CA ALA A 341 -14.59 13.48 19.69
C ALA A 341 -14.91 12.16 20.44
N MET A 342 -14.79 11.02 19.75
CA MET A 342 -14.95 9.69 20.36
C MET A 342 -13.94 9.42 21.47
N GLY A 343 -12.68 9.81 21.26
CA GLY A 343 -11.62 9.62 22.25
C GLY A 343 -11.90 10.31 23.59
N ARG A 344 -12.55 11.49 23.56
CA ARG A 344 -12.91 12.26 24.77
C ARG A 344 -13.92 11.53 25.64
N VAL A 345 -14.95 10.93 25.05
CA VAL A 345 -16.05 10.33 25.81
C VAL A 345 -15.74 8.97 26.42
N TRP A 346 -14.62 8.34 26.07
CA TRP A 346 -14.29 6.99 26.56
C TRP A 346 -14.17 6.87 28.09
N ASN A 347 -13.83 7.97 28.77
CA ASN A 347 -13.77 8.03 30.23
C ASN A 347 -15.14 8.28 30.89
N GLY A 348 -16.11 8.75 30.10
CA GLY A 348 -17.48 9.03 30.54
C GLY A 348 -17.60 10.23 31.48
N ALA A 349 -16.81 11.28 31.32
CA ALA A 349 -17.00 12.53 32.06
C ALA A 349 -18.13 13.37 31.43
N PRO A 350 -19.02 14.00 32.22
CA PRO A 350 -20.15 14.77 31.69
C PRO A 350 -19.74 15.90 30.73
N GLU A 351 -18.64 16.58 31.02
CA GLU A 351 -18.13 17.71 30.25
C GLU A 351 -17.57 17.28 28.89
N ASP A 352 -17.03 16.07 28.81
CA ASP A 352 -16.45 15.51 27.59
C ASP A 352 -17.52 15.21 26.53
N TYR A 353 -18.76 14.86 26.95
CA TYR A 353 -19.87 14.65 26.02
C TYR A 353 -20.29 15.96 25.32
N ASP A 354 -20.35 17.07 26.04
CA ASP A 354 -20.70 18.37 25.44
C ASP A 354 -19.64 18.82 24.43
N ALA A 355 -18.35 18.66 24.79
CA ALA A 355 -17.25 18.95 23.88
C ALA A 355 -17.27 18.04 22.64
N ALA A 356 -17.49 16.74 22.80
CA ALA A 356 -17.57 15.79 21.70
C ALA A 356 -18.75 16.08 20.76
N ILE A 357 -19.92 16.38 21.31
CA ILE A 357 -21.11 16.76 20.53
C ILE A 357 -20.83 18.04 19.73
N ALA A 358 -20.26 19.07 20.35
CA ALA A 358 -19.93 20.32 19.68
C ALA A 358 -18.90 20.11 18.54
N GLU A 359 -17.92 19.22 18.74
CA GLU A 359 -16.93 18.86 17.74
C GLU A 359 -17.56 18.14 16.54
N ALA A 360 -18.40 17.12 16.79
CA ALA A 360 -19.09 16.38 15.73
C ALA A 360 -20.12 17.23 14.97
N GLN A 361 -20.72 18.25 15.61
CA GLN A 361 -21.64 19.18 14.95
C GLN A 361 -20.98 20.07 13.90
N LYS A 362 -19.64 20.19 13.90
CA LYS A 362 -18.90 20.92 12.85
C LYS A 362 -19.01 20.24 11.48
N ILE A 363 -19.39 18.96 11.44
CA ILE A 363 -19.56 18.20 10.20
C ILE A 363 -20.91 18.57 9.57
N GLY A 364 -20.86 19.44 8.57
CA GLY A 364 -22.02 19.92 7.81
C GLY A 364 -22.80 18.82 7.09
N THR A 365 -24.03 19.13 6.64
CA THR A 365 -24.95 18.18 5.99
C THR A 365 -24.48 17.68 4.63
N ASP A 366 -23.57 18.39 3.99
CA ASP A 366 -22.97 18.07 2.69
C ASP A 366 -21.70 17.20 2.79
N ARG A 367 -21.26 16.92 4.02
CA ARG A 367 -20.03 16.16 4.28
C ARG A 367 -20.27 14.65 4.26
N PRO A 368 -19.31 13.83 3.79
CA PRO A 368 -19.46 12.37 3.71
C PRO A 368 -19.84 11.70 5.04
N SER A 369 -19.31 12.20 6.16
CA SER A 369 -19.51 11.57 7.47
C SER A 369 -20.67 12.16 8.28
N HIS A 370 -21.53 12.99 7.68
CA HIS A 370 -22.61 13.67 8.41
C HIS A 370 -23.55 12.69 9.14
N ASN A 371 -23.98 11.63 8.46
CA ASN A 371 -24.89 10.63 9.05
C ASN A 371 -24.26 9.93 10.26
N LYS A 372 -22.97 9.58 10.15
CA LYS A 372 -22.19 8.98 11.24
C LYS A 372 -22.05 9.95 12.41
N ALA A 373 -21.80 11.23 12.14
CA ALA A 373 -21.76 12.27 13.15
C ALA A 373 -23.09 12.40 13.90
N GLN A 374 -24.24 12.42 13.20
CA GLN A 374 -25.55 12.50 13.83
C GLN A 374 -25.87 11.28 14.70
N GLN A 375 -25.51 10.07 14.26
CA GLN A 375 -25.66 8.85 15.04
C GLN A 375 -24.84 8.90 16.34
N LEU A 376 -23.58 9.34 16.25
CA LEU A 376 -22.72 9.51 17.42
C LEU A 376 -23.27 10.56 18.38
N ILE A 377 -23.73 11.71 17.87
CA ILE A 377 -24.34 12.78 18.68
C ILE A 377 -25.59 12.26 19.41
N ALA A 378 -26.47 11.53 18.73
CA ALA A 378 -27.68 10.97 19.35
C ALA A 378 -27.34 9.98 20.46
N ARG A 379 -26.33 9.13 20.22
CA ARG A 379 -25.80 8.19 21.22
C ARG A 379 -25.23 8.93 22.43
N TRP A 380 -24.34 9.90 22.22
CA TRP A 380 -23.70 10.67 23.30
C TRP A 380 -24.70 11.46 24.15
N ARG A 381 -25.76 12.00 23.55
CA ARG A 381 -26.85 12.65 24.31
C ARG A 381 -27.57 11.68 25.24
N THR A 382 -27.78 10.45 24.77
CA THR A 382 -28.40 9.38 25.58
C THR A 382 -27.45 8.96 26.71
N GLU A 383 -26.19 8.66 26.39
CA GLU A 383 -25.17 8.29 27.38
C GLU A 383 -24.95 9.38 28.44
N LYS A 384 -25.01 10.66 28.04
CA LYS A 384 -24.99 11.80 28.98
C LYS A 384 -26.22 11.82 29.89
N GLY A 385 -27.42 11.58 29.35
CA GLY A 385 -28.66 11.52 30.13
C GLY A 385 -28.65 10.39 31.18
N GLU A 386 -28.10 9.23 30.82
CA GLU A 386 -27.91 8.09 31.73
C GLU A 386 -26.99 8.45 32.92
N MET A 387 -26.08 9.43 32.78
CA MET A 387 -25.24 9.88 33.90
C MET A 387 -26.05 10.50 35.02
N ALA A 388 -27.14 11.20 34.73
CA ALA A 388 -28.03 11.73 35.76
C ALA A 388 -28.68 10.61 36.58
N GLN A 389 -29.00 9.46 35.94
CA GLN A 389 -29.52 8.28 36.64
C GLN A 389 -28.44 7.63 37.49
N LEU A 390 -27.20 7.56 36.99
CA LEU A 390 -26.08 7.04 37.76
C LEU A 390 -25.76 7.91 38.99
N ASP A 391 -25.78 9.24 38.85
CA ASP A 391 -25.59 10.16 39.97
C ASP A 391 -26.71 10.02 41.01
N ARG A 392 -27.96 9.88 40.55
CA ARG A 392 -29.09 9.58 41.43
C ARG A 392 -28.90 8.26 42.17
N ALA A 393 -28.44 7.21 41.48
CA ALA A 393 -28.14 5.92 42.10
C ALA A 393 -27.06 6.04 43.18
N ARG A 394 -25.98 6.80 42.91
CA ARG A 394 -24.90 7.07 43.89
C ARG A 394 -25.39 7.83 45.12
N GLN A 395 -26.31 8.78 44.96
CA GLN A 395 -26.87 9.53 46.09
C GLN A 395 -27.78 8.66 46.94
N LEU A 396 -28.67 7.91 46.30
CA LEU A 396 -29.61 7.02 46.97
C LEU A 396 -28.89 5.85 47.67
N SER A 397 -27.80 5.35 47.09
CA SER A 397 -26.99 4.27 47.69
C SER A 397 -26.29 4.67 48.99
N GLN A 398 -26.20 5.97 49.31
CA GLN A 398 -25.67 6.44 50.60
C GLN A 398 -26.67 6.24 51.75
N SER A 399 -27.96 6.09 51.42
CA SER A 399 -29.02 5.86 52.39
C SER A 399 -29.16 4.36 52.69
N ASN A 400 -29.32 4.04 53.96
CA ASN A 400 -29.59 2.68 54.41
C ASN A 400 -31.08 2.31 54.39
N ARG A 401 -31.94 3.13 53.80
CA ARG A 401 -33.39 2.86 53.75
C ARG A 401 -33.72 1.87 52.62
N PRO A 402 -34.57 0.84 52.85
CA PRO A 402 -34.95 -0.10 51.81
C PRO A 402 -35.58 0.57 50.57
N GLU A 403 -36.38 1.62 50.78
CA GLU A 403 -36.99 2.38 49.68
C GLU A 403 -35.94 3.06 48.79
N ASP A 404 -34.93 3.68 49.40
CA ASP A 404 -33.86 4.38 48.69
C ASP A 404 -32.93 3.38 47.97
N GLN A 405 -32.65 2.25 48.59
CA GLN A 405 -31.86 1.16 48.00
C GLN A 405 -32.53 0.58 46.75
N GLN A 406 -33.85 0.35 46.81
CA GLN A 406 -34.61 -0.10 45.64
C GLN A 406 -34.62 0.95 44.53
N ALA A 407 -34.84 2.22 44.86
CA ALA A 407 -34.80 3.32 43.90
C ALA A 407 -33.40 3.52 43.29
N ALA A 408 -32.33 3.23 44.04
CA ALA A 408 -30.95 3.25 43.54
C ALA A 408 -30.68 2.14 42.52
N ILE A 409 -31.17 0.91 42.77
CA ILE A 409 -31.09 -0.20 41.80
C ILE A 409 -31.84 0.16 40.53
N GLU A 410 -33.06 0.70 40.65
CA GLU A 410 -33.87 1.13 39.51
C GLU A 410 -33.13 2.19 38.67
N ALA A 411 -32.56 3.22 39.32
CA ALA A 411 -31.81 4.26 38.64
C ALA A 411 -30.54 3.71 37.97
N ALA A 412 -29.76 2.86 38.65
CA ALA A 412 -28.56 2.24 38.07
C ALA A 412 -28.89 1.29 36.90
N SER A 413 -30.02 0.58 36.97
CA SER A 413 -30.46 -0.34 35.91
C SER A 413 -30.84 0.35 34.60
N GLN A 414 -31.12 1.66 34.63
CA GLN A 414 -31.39 2.46 33.44
C GLN A 414 -30.13 2.82 32.66
N VAL A 415 -28.94 2.59 33.22
CA VAL A 415 -27.68 2.81 32.52
C VAL A 415 -27.44 1.65 31.55
N SER A 416 -27.44 1.93 30.25
CA SER A 416 -27.22 0.91 29.21
C SER A 416 -25.85 0.24 29.35
N SER A 417 -25.76 -1.03 28.99
CA SER A 417 -24.49 -1.79 28.95
C SER A 417 -23.46 -1.18 27.99
N SER A 418 -23.91 -0.44 26.96
CA SER A 418 -23.05 0.28 26.01
C SER A 418 -22.40 1.54 26.58
N ASN A 419 -22.91 2.05 27.71
CA ASN A 419 -22.39 3.24 28.36
C ASN A 419 -20.99 2.96 28.95
N PRO A 420 -20.00 3.87 28.80
CA PRO A 420 -18.70 3.73 29.44
C PRO A 420 -18.73 3.51 30.96
N LYS A 421 -19.78 3.97 31.66
CA LYS A 421 -19.97 3.80 33.11
C LYS A 421 -20.87 2.61 33.49
N SER A 422 -21.22 1.72 32.55
CA SER A 422 -22.08 0.57 32.83
C SER A 422 -21.51 -0.35 33.91
N LYS A 423 -20.19 -0.54 33.95
CA LYS A 423 -19.51 -1.31 35.00
C LYS A 423 -19.72 -0.72 36.39
N GLU A 424 -19.73 0.60 36.49
CA GLU A 424 -19.95 1.29 37.76
C GLU A 424 -21.42 1.15 38.20
N ALA A 425 -22.36 1.32 37.27
CA ALA A 425 -23.78 1.06 37.54
C ALA A 425 -24.01 -0.36 38.05
N GLN A 426 -23.37 -1.36 37.42
CA GLN A 426 -23.46 -2.75 37.86
C GLN A 426 -22.85 -2.96 39.26
N GLN A 427 -21.72 -2.33 39.57
CA GLN A 427 -21.13 -2.39 40.92
C GLN A 427 -22.07 -1.85 41.99
N ILE A 428 -22.77 -0.75 41.71
CA ILE A 428 -23.78 -0.20 42.64
C ILE A 428 -24.92 -1.21 42.84
N ILE A 429 -25.43 -1.80 41.75
CA ILE A 429 -26.49 -2.82 41.83
C ILE A 429 -26.03 -4.02 42.66
N ASP A 430 -24.85 -4.55 42.38
CA ASP A 430 -24.29 -5.71 43.07
C ASP A 430 -24.09 -5.43 44.56
N GLN A 431 -23.56 -4.26 44.90
CA GLN A 431 -23.33 -3.85 46.28
C GLN A 431 -24.64 -3.71 47.07
N ILE A 432 -25.62 -2.99 46.52
CA ILE A 432 -26.92 -2.79 47.18
C ILE A 432 -27.66 -4.12 47.30
N THR A 433 -27.61 -4.96 46.27
CA THR A 433 -28.22 -6.30 46.28
C THR A 433 -27.62 -7.15 47.40
N ALA A 434 -26.29 -7.13 47.56
CA ALA A 434 -25.61 -7.83 48.63
C ALA A 434 -26.02 -7.31 50.02
N ASP A 435 -26.12 -6.00 50.20
CA ASP A 435 -26.53 -5.37 51.46
C ASP A 435 -27.98 -5.73 51.85
N ILE A 436 -28.90 -5.72 50.89
CA ILE A 436 -30.29 -6.14 51.10
C ILE A 436 -30.32 -7.62 51.52
N GLN A 437 -29.65 -8.49 50.77
CA GLN A 437 -29.61 -9.93 51.07
C GLN A 437 -28.99 -10.21 52.44
N ASN A 438 -27.92 -9.50 52.81
CA ASN A 438 -27.30 -9.62 54.12
C ASN A 438 -28.28 -9.28 55.25
N ARG A 439 -29.09 -8.21 55.11
CA ARG A 439 -30.08 -7.82 56.12
C ARG A 439 -31.22 -8.82 56.25
N GLU A 440 -31.65 -9.42 55.13
CA GLU A 440 -32.69 -10.45 55.13
C GLU A 440 -32.18 -11.77 55.72
N ASP A 441 -30.96 -12.17 55.38
CA ASP A 441 -30.43 -13.50 55.67
C ASP A 441 -29.74 -13.57 57.05
N ARG A 442 -29.10 -12.49 57.52
CA ARG A 442 -28.36 -12.49 58.80
C ARG A 442 -29.22 -12.89 60.01
N PRO A 443 -30.46 -12.37 60.20
CA PRO A 443 -31.32 -12.79 61.31
C PRO A 443 -31.68 -14.28 61.26
N LEU A 444 -31.79 -14.87 60.06
CA LEU A 444 -32.06 -16.31 59.90
C LEU A 444 -30.85 -17.15 60.33
N ILE A 445 -29.64 -16.70 60.00
CA ILE A 445 -28.40 -17.34 60.44
C ILE A 445 -28.25 -17.23 61.97
N ASP A 446 -28.51 -16.05 62.53
CA ASP A 446 -28.44 -15.83 63.99
C ASP A 446 -29.47 -16.70 64.73
N GLN A 447 -30.69 -16.81 64.20
CA GLN A 447 -31.71 -17.70 64.74
C GLN A 447 -31.30 -19.18 64.63
N ALA A 448 -30.73 -19.60 63.50
CA ALA A 448 -30.23 -20.96 63.33
C ALA A 448 -29.11 -21.28 64.33
N ASN A 449 -28.19 -20.34 64.56
CA ASN A 449 -27.15 -20.45 65.59
C ASN A 449 -27.76 -20.66 66.99
N GLN A 450 -28.77 -19.86 67.36
CA GLN A 450 -29.43 -19.98 68.66
C GLN A 450 -30.15 -21.33 68.85
N ILE A 451 -30.77 -21.84 67.79
CA ILE A 451 -31.42 -23.16 67.82
C ILE A 451 -30.34 -24.25 67.97
N ALA A 452 -29.31 -24.22 67.13
CA ALA A 452 -28.24 -25.21 67.13
C ALA A 452 -27.50 -25.29 68.48
N ASN A 453 -27.35 -24.16 69.18
CA ASN A 453 -26.69 -24.09 70.49
C ASN A 453 -27.34 -24.94 71.59
N ARG A 454 -28.57 -25.46 71.40
CA ARG A 454 -29.18 -26.41 72.35
C ARG A 454 -28.52 -27.79 72.32
N GLY A 455 -27.83 -28.14 71.23
CA GLY A 455 -27.00 -29.33 71.11
C GLY A 455 -27.74 -30.67 70.99
N ASP A 456 -29.08 -30.66 70.85
CA ASP A 456 -29.88 -31.86 70.63
C ASP A 456 -30.17 -32.12 69.15
N ALA A 457 -30.47 -33.37 68.81
CA ALA A 457 -30.68 -33.80 67.42
C ALA A 457 -31.82 -33.07 66.71
N ASN A 458 -32.90 -32.73 67.42
CA ASN A 458 -34.05 -32.04 66.82
C ASN A 458 -33.72 -30.56 66.56
N SER A 459 -33.03 -29.90 67.48
CA SER A 459 -32.60 -28.51 67.30
C SER A 459 -31.59 -28.38 66.15
N LEU A 460 -30.61 -29.28 66.03
CA LEU A 460 -29.65 -29.25 64.90
C LEU A 460 -30.35 -29.46 63.55
N GLN A 461 -31.32 -30.38 63.46
CA GLN A 461 -32.11 -30.56 62.24
C GLN A 461 -32.91 -29.29 61.89
N GLN A 462 -33.56 -28.65 62.89
CA GLN A 462 -34.29 -27.40 62.68
C GLN A 462 -33.39 -26.25 62.22
N ALA A 463 -32.16 -26.15 62.75
CA ALA A 463 -31.20 -25.15 62.32
C ALA A 463 -30.73 -25.37 60.87
N ILE A 464 -30.49 -26.63 60.47
CA ILE A 464 -30.18 -26.99 59.07
C ILE A 464 -31.33 -26.62 58.14
N ASP A 465 -32.56 -26.95 58.52
CA ASP A 465 -33.76 -26.65 57.73
C ASP A 465 -33.97 -25.14 57.57
N LEU A 466 -33.71 -24.35 58.63
CA LEU A 466 -33.79 -22.89 58.58
C LEU A 466 -32.73 -22.30 57.62
N LEU A 467 -31.47 -22.75 57.73
CA LEU A 467 -30.39 -22.31 56.86
C LEU A 467 -30.59 -22.74 55.40
N SER A 468 -31.30 -23.84 55.14
CA SER A 468 -31.58 -24.31 53.77
C SER A 468 -32.42 -23.33 52.94
N ARG A 469 -33.12 -22.40 53.62
CA ARG A 469 -33.90 -21.33 52.99
C ARG A 469 -33.02 -20.26 52.34
N ILE A 470 -31.75 -20.17 52.74
CA ILE A 470 -30.77 -19.25 52.17
C ILE A 470 -30.08 -19.94 50.98
N SER A 471 -30.39 -19.44 49.79
CA SER A 471 -29.81 -19.92 48.52
C SER A 471 -28.30 -19.67 48.45
N SER A 472 -27.57 -20.59 47.82
CA SER A 472 -26.11 -20.48 47.63
C SER A 472 -25.67 -19.30 46.76
N ARG A 473 -26.58 -18.71 45.98
CA ARG A 473 -26.29 -17.54 45.13
C ARG A 473 -26.48 -16.19 45.84
N ARG A 474 -26.94 -16.19 47.09
CA ARG A 474 -27.12 -14.97 47.88
C ARG A 474 -25.83 -14.61 48.64
N ALA A 475 -25.74 -13.37 49.11
CA ALA A 475 -24.55 -12.84 49.78
C ALA A 475 -24.06 -13.70 50.96
N LEU A 476 -24.97 -14.22 51.81
CA LEU A 476 -24.64 -15.12 52.93
C LEU A 476 -24.81 -16.62 52.59
N GLY A 477 -24.95 -16.96 51.31
CA GLY A 477 -25.18 -18.34 50.84
C GLY A 477 -24.04 -19.30 51.19
N GLY A 478 -22.79 -18.83 51.10
CA GLY A 478 -21.61 -19.59 51.51
C GLY A 478 -21.58 -19.84 53.02
N GLU A 479 -21.75 -18.78 53.83
CA GLU A 479 -21.80 -18.89 55.30
C GLU A 479 -22.90 -19.85 55.77
N ALA A 480 -24.09 -19.75 55.17
CA ALA A 480 -25.19 -20.66 55.46
C ALA A 480 -24.87 -22.12 55.09
N ALA A 481 -24.15 -22.35 53.98
CA ALA A 481 -23.74 -23.70 53.58
C ALA A 481 -22.73 -24.32 54.57
N ASP A 482 -21.74 -23.53 54.99
CA ASP A 482 -20.73 -23.97 55.95
C ASP A 482 -21.37 -24.34 57.29
N LYS A 483 -22.28 -23.49 57.79
CA LYS A 483 -23.06 -23.74 59.01
C LYS A 483 -23.94 -24.99 58.91
N ARG A 484 -24.58 -25.23 57.75
CA ARG A 484 -25.35 -26.47 57.53
C ARG A 484 -24.46 -27.70 57.62
N GLN A 485 -23.27 -27.65 57.03
CA GLN A 485 -22.32 -28.75 57.06
C GLN A 485 -21.82 -29.02 58.49
N GLU A 486 -21.51 -27.96 59.22
CA GLU A 486 -21.14 -28.01 60.64
C GLU A 486 -22.23 -28.72 61.46
N TYR A 487 -23.49 -28.28 61.37
CA TYR A 487 -24.59 -28.87 62.12
C TYR A 487 -24.93 -30.29 61.67
N ALA A 488 -24.82 -30.60 60.37
CA ALA A 488 -25.03 -31.94 59.86
C ALA A 488 -24.02 -32.93 60.45
N SER A 489 -22.75 -32.52 60.60
CA SER A 489 -21.72 -33.35 61.23
C SER A 489 -22.01 -33.61 62.72
N GLN A 490 -22.44 -32.58 63.46
CA GLN A 490 -22.81 -32.71 64.88
C GLN A 490 -24.02 -33.62 65.06
N LEU A 491 -25.03 -33.48 64.20
CA LEU A 491 -26.24 -34.30 64.20
C LEU A 491 -25.92 -35.78 63.92
N GLN A 492 -25.02 -36.04 62.98
CA GLN A 492 -24.57 -37.39 62.68
C GLN A 492 -23.84 -38.02 63.87
N ALA A 493 -22.95 -37.27 64.53
CA ALA A 493 -22.26 -37.75 65.73
C ALA A 493 -23.23 -38.11 66.87
N ILE A 494 -24.30 -37.34 67.09
CA ILE A 494 -25.35 -37.66 68.07
C ILE A 494 -26.07 -38.95 67.68
N ARG A 495 -26.49 -39.07 66.42
CA ARG A 495 -27.19 -40.26 65.91
C ARG A 495 -26.35 -41.52 66.02
N ASP A 496 -25.05 -41.44 65.73
CA ASP A 496 -24.14 -42.57 65.82
C ASP A 496 -23.92 -42.99 67.28
N ARG A 497 -23.82 -42.02 68.21
CA ARG A 497 -23.78 -42.27 69.65
C ARG A 497 -25.06 -42.94 70.16
N GLU A 498 -26.24 -42.47 69.73
CA GLU A 498 -27.53 -43.06 70.08
C GLU A 498 -27.68 -44.48 69.53
N ARG A 499 -27.23 -44.76 68.29
CA ARG A 499 -27.20 -46.12 67.75
C ARG A 499 -26.27 -47.03 68.55
N ALA A 500 -25.12 -46.55 68.99
CA ALA A 500 -24.20 -47.32 69.83
C ALA A 500 -24.82 -47.66 71.21
N LEU A 501 -25.71 -46.80 71.73
CA LEU A 501 -26.41 -47.00 73.00
C LEU A 501 -27.68 -47.87 72.88
N ASN A 502 -28.33 -47.92 71.70
CA ASN A 502 -29.57 -48.67 71.44
C ASN A 502 -29.36 -50.05 70.79
N GLN A 503 -28.12 -50.53 70.67
CA GLN A 503 -27.87 -51.92 70.26
C GLN A 503 -27.97 -52.87 71.47
N PRO A 504 -28.76 -53.96 71.42
CA PRO A 504 -28.56 -55.09 72.31
C PRO A 504 -27.17 -55.66 72.07
N SER A 505 -26.45 -56.01 73.14
CA SER A 505 -25.16 -56.70 73.05
C SER A 505 -25.25 -57.85 72.03
N PRO A 506 -24.39 -57.90 70.98
CA PRO A 506 -24.43 -59.01 70.06
C PRO A 506 -23.80 -60.24 70.75
N SER A 507 -24.63 -61.25 71.01
CA SER A 507 -24.12 -62.62 71.17
C SER A 507 -23.82 -63.20 69.77
N PRO A 508 -22.77 -64.03 69.65
CA PRO A 508 -22.02 -64.21 68.42
C PRO A 508 -22.75 -65.15 67.46
N SER A 509 -23.05 -64.68 66.25
CA SER A 509 -23.47 -65.55 65.16
C SER A 509 -22.62 -65.29 63.93
N VAL A 510 -21.79 -66.31 63.66
CA VAL A 510 -21.07 -66.62 62.42
C VAL A 510 -20.15 -65.52 61.91
N ALA A 511 -19.00 -65.43 62.57
CA ALA A 511 -17.78 -64.98 61.92
C ALA A 511 -17.44 -65.92 60.75
N PRO A 512 -16.91 -65.42 59.62
CA PRO A 512 -16.10 -66.26 58.74
C PRO A 512 -14.97 -66.81 59.61
N THR A 513 -14.74 -68.13 59.50
CA THR A 513 -13.76 -68.88 60.29
C THR A 513 -12.42 -68.15 60.40
N ALA A 514 -11.77 -68.26 61.56
CA ALA A 514 -10.48 -67.63 61.85
C ALA A 514 -9.41 -67.95 60.79
N GLU A 515 -9.52 -69.08 60.09
CA GLU A 515 -8.69 -69.43 58.92
C GLU A 515 -8.87 -68.45 57.74
N ASN A 516 -10.10 -68.08 57.37
CA ASN A 516 -10.36 -67.09 56.32
C ASN A 516 -9.94 -65.67 56.74
N ARG A 517 -10.12 -65.29 58.01
CA ARG A 517 -9.72 -63.96 58.49
C ARG A 517 -8.20 -63.82 58.58
N ILE A 518 -7.47 -64.87 58.97
CA ILE A 518 -6.00 -64.90 58.96
C ILE A 518 -5.48 -64.88 57.51
N GLN A 519 -6.13 -65.59 56.59
CA GLN A 519 -5.75 -65.63 55.17
C GLN A 519 -6.08 -64.32 54.42
N ASP A 520 -7.21 -63.68 54.72
CA ASP A 520 -7.59 -62.35 54.22
C ASP A 520 -6.70 -61.24 54.78
N THR A 521 -6.29 -61.35 56.05
CA THR A 521 -5.38 -60.36 56.66
C THR A 521 -3.96 -60.52 56.17
N ALA A 522 -3.46 -61.76 56.01
CA ALA A 522 -2.14 -62.06 55.45
C ALA A 522 -2.06 -61.65 53.97
N SER A 523 -3.10 -61.91 53.18
CA SER A 523 -3.17 -61.45 51.79
C SER A 523 -3.26 -59.93 51.69
N ALA A 524 -4.06 -59.26 52.52
CA ALA A 524 -4.11 -57.80 52.57
C ALA A 524 -2.78 -57.18 53.02
N GLN A 525 -2.06 -57.80 53.96
CA GLN A 525 -0.68 -57.41 54.33
C GLN A 525 0.27 -57.50 53.14
N GLN A 526 0.22 -58.61 52.40
CA GLN A 526 1.05 -58.82 51.20
C GLN A 526 0.74 -57.79 50.11
N LEU A 527 -0.55 -57.48 49.88
CA LEU A 527 -0.98 -56.42 48.96
C LEU A 527 -0.39 -55.06 49.32
N LEU A 528 -0.43 -54.68 50.60
CA LEU A 528 0.12 -53.40 51.04
C LEU A 528 1.65 -53.35 51.01
N GLN A 529 2.32 -54.46 51.31
CA GLN A 529 3.77 -54.54 51.22
C GLN A 529 4.27 -54.45 49.77
N GLU A 530 3.57 -55.09 48.84
CA GLU A 530 3.83 -54.99 47.41
C GLU A 530 3.50 -53.59 46.89
N ALA A 531 2.37 -52.99 47.30
CA ALA A 531 2.02 -51.62 46.93
C ALA A 531 3.12 -50.64 47.37
N ARG A 532 3.65 -50.77 48.59
CA ARG A 532 4.77 -49.95 49.10
C ARG A 532 6.07 -50.16 48.32
N SER A 533 6.40 -51.39 47.94
CA SER A 533 7.61 -51.65 47.15
C SER A 533 7.52 -51.08 45.73
N ILE A 534 6.33 -51.13 45.12
CA ILE A 534 6.05 -50.49 43.83
C ILE A 534 6.16 -48.96 43.98
N ALA A 535 5.57 -48.37 45.03
CA ALA A 535 5.62 -46.92 45.26
C ALA A 535 7.05 -46.37 45.40
N ASN A 536 7.98 -47.17 45.95
CA ASN A 536 9.39 -46.80 46.08
C ASN A 536 10.10 -46.51 44.74
N GLY A 537 9.50 -46.89 43.60
CA GLY A 537 9.97 -46.46 42.28
C GLY A 537 9.89 -44.94 42.05
N GLY A 538 9.05 -44.22 42.80
CA GLY A 538 8.95 -42.75 42.79
C GLY A 538 8.45 -42.10 41.49
N THR A 539 8.17 -42.89 40.46
CA THR A 539 7.64 -42.43 39.16
C THR A 539 6.12 -42.34 39.20
N VAL A 540 5.52 -41.56 38.29
CA VAL A 540 4.06 -41.47 38.13
C VAL A 540 3.44 -42.85 37.91
N ASP A 541 4.03 -43.68 37.05
CA ASP A 541 3.51 -45.01 36.74
C ASP A 541 3.59 -45.95 37.96
N SER A 542 4.71 -45.92 38.69
CA SER A 542 4.90 -46.75 39.88
C SER A 542 3.96 -46.33 41.02
N VAL A 543 3.78 -45.03 41.25
CA VAL A 543 2.84 -44.54 42.27
C VAL A 543 1.39 -44.85 41.89
N SER A 544 1.02 -44.75 40.60
CA SER A 544 -0.31 -45.12 40.12
C SER A 544 -0.59 -46.63 40.29
N ALA A 545 0.39 -47.48 39.98
CA ALA A 545 0.28 -48.93 40.16
C ALA A 545 0.20 -49.31 41.66
N ALA A 546 0.93 -48.61 42.53
CA ALA A 546 0.86 -48.80 43.98
C ALA A 546 -0.53 -48.48 44.53
N ILE A 547 -1.15 -47.38 44.08
CA ILE A 547 -2.52 -47.00 44.44
C ILE A 547 -3.51 -48.11 44.02
N GLN A 548 -3.42 -48.59 42.78
CA GLN A 548 -4.29 -49.68 42.30
C GLN A 548 -4.10 -50.95 43.14
N ARG A 549 -2.86 -51.25 43.55
CA ARG A 549 -2.55 -52.42 44.37
C ARG A 549 -3.12 -52.30 45.78
N ALA A 550 -3.02 -51.12 46.39
CA ALA A 550 -3.59 -50.84 47.71
C ALA A 550 -5.13 -50.81 47.70
N ASP A 551 -5.74 -50.36 46.60
CA ASP A 551 -7.20 -50.34 46.47
C ASP A 551 -7.81 -51.75 46.38
N GLY A 552 -7.01 -52.74 45.97
CA GLY A 552 -7.37 -54.16 46.02
C GLY A 552 -7.58 -54.73 47.42
N VAL A 553 -7.27 -53.99 48.49
CA VAL A 553 -7.59 -54.38 49.87
C VAL A 553 -9.10 -54.23 50.09
N GLY A 554 -9.78 -55.38 50.22
CA GLY A 554 -11.24 -55.44 50.36
C GLY A 554 -11.78 -54.58 51.53
N LEU A 555 -12.98 -54.04 51.35
CA LEU A 555 -13.61 -53.09 52.29
C LEU A 555 -13.84 -53.67 53.71
N ALA A 556 -13.95 -54.99 53.84
CA ALA A 556 -14.11 -55.69 55.12
C ALA A 556 -12.78 -56.04 55.80
N SER A 557 -11.63 -55.75 55.16
CA SER A 557 -10.30 -56.03 55.71
C SER A 557 -9.99 -55.11 56.89
N PRO A 558 -9.40 -55.62 57.99
CA PRO A 558 -8.93 -54.78 59.09
C PRO A 558 -7.82 -53.80 58.66
N LEU A 559 -7.16 -54.04 57.52
CA LEU A 559 -6.11 -53.17 56.96
C LEU A 559 -6.65 -52.15 55.96
N ARG A 560 -7.98 -52.06 55.77
CA ARG A 560 -8.57 -51.12 54.81
C ARG A 560 -8.27 -49.66 55.17
N SER A 561 -8.24 -49.30 56.44
CA SER A 561 -7.89 -47.94 56.87
C SER A 561 -6.43 -47.58 56.54
N GLU A 562 -5.52 -48.54 56.69
CA GLU A 562 -4.10 -48.37 56.31
C GLU A 562 -3.94 -48.26 54.79
N ALA A 563 -4.66 -49.10 54.04
CA ALA A 563 -4.73 -49.01 52.58
C ALA A 563 -5.22 -47.63 52.11
N GLN A 564 -6.29 -47.12 52.72
CA GLN A 564 -6.83 -45.80 52.38
C GLN A 564 -5.85 -44.66 52.72
N SER A 565 -5.11 -44.77 53.82
CA SER A 565 -4.08 -43.79 54.18
C SER A 565 -2.98 -43.73 53.10
N LEU A 566 -2.48 -44.88 52.65
CA LEU A 566 -1.46 -44.96 51.60
C LEU A 566 -1.99 -44.44 50.25
N ILE A 567 -3.22 -44.79 49.89
CA ILE A 567 -3.88 -44.27 48.67
C ILE A 567 -3.96 -42.75 48.71
N ASN A 568 -4.34 -42.15 49.86
CA ASN A 568 -4.42 -40.71 50.03
C ASN A 568 -3.03 -40.05 49.90
N GLU A 569 -2.00 -40.62 50.53
CA GLU A 569 -0.63 -40.12 50.49
C GLU A 569 -0.05 -40.14 49.06
N TRP A 570 -0.15 -41.26 48.37
CA TRP A 570 0.31 -41.41 46.99
C TRP A 570 -0.48 -40.55 46.01
N SER A 571 -1.78 -40.34 46.26
CA SER A 571 -2.60 -39.42 45.48
C SER A 571 -2.13 -37.97 45.63
N GLN A 572 -1.71 -37.57 46.83
CA GLN A 572 -1.08 -36.26 47.04
C GLN A 572 0.28 -36.14 46.34
N GLN A 573 1.08 -37.21 46.35
CA GLN A 573 2.36 -37.25 45.62
C GLN A 573 2.16 -37.09 44.09
N LEU A 574 1.16 -37.75 43.51
CA LEU A 574 0.79 -37.57 42.10
C LEU A 574 0.35 -36.14 41.81
N LEU A 575 -0.45 -35.54 42.70
CA LEU A 575 -0.89 -34.16 42.55
C LEU A 575 0.28 -33.17 42.56
N GLN A 576 1.21 -33.33 43.50
CA GLN A 576 2.40 -32.48 43.59
C GLN A 576 3.29 -32.63 42.35
N THR A 577 3.40 -33.84 41.81
CA THR A 577 4.13 -34.12 40.57
C THR A 577 3.45 -33.49 39.35
N ALA A 578 2.12 -33.50 39.29
CA ALA A 578 1.37 -32.80 38.25
C ALA A 578 1.60 -31.28 38.32
N MET A 579 1.53 -30.70 39.52
CA MET A 579 1.71 -29.25 39.72
C MET A 579 3.12 -28.78 39.35
N SER A 580 4.16 -29.57 39.61
CA SER A 580 5.54 -29.20 39.26
C SER A 580 5.80 -29.23 37.75
N GLN A 581 5.04 -30.03 37.00
CA GLN A 581 5.15 -30.11 35.53
C GLN A 581 4.26 -29.08 34.81
N ALA A 582 3.25 -28.52 35.48
CA ALA A 582 2.21 -27.72 34.84
C ALA A 582 2.70 -26.46 34.11
N SER A 583 3.82 -25.87 34.52
CA SER A 583 4.40 -24.70 33.85
C SER A 583 5.20 -25.04 32.59
N ALA A 584 5.78 -26.24 32.53
CA ALA A 584 6.63 -26.69 31.43
C ALA A 584 5.89 -27.60 30.44
N ASP A 585 4.98 -28.45 30.93
CA ASP A 585 4.13 -29.36 30.17
C ASP A 585 2.72 -29.45 30.81
N PRO A 586 1.80 -28.53 30.43
CA PRO A 586 0.43 -28.57 30.96
C PRO A 586 -0.33 -29.81 30.52
N ALA A 587 -0.02 -30.41 29.36
CA ALA A 587 -0.67 -31.62 28.88
C ALA A 587 -0.25 -32.85 29.71
N GLY A 588 1.04 -32.98 29.99
CA GLY A 588 1.59 -33.99 30.90
C GLY A 588 1.07 -33.84 32.33
N ALA A 589 1.01 -32.61 32.86
CA ALA A 589 0.44 -32.32 34.17
C ALA A 589 -1.04 -32.75 34.29
N ILE A 590 -1.85 -32.49 33.27
CA ILE A 590 -3.25 -32.94 33.21
C ILE A 590 -3.31 -34.48 33.21
N ALA A 591 -2.48 -35.15 32.41
CA ALA A 591 -2.46 -36.61 32.32
C ALA A 591 -2.08 -37.28 33.66
N ILE A 592 -1.20 -36.66 34.45
CA ILE A 592 -0.84 -37.13 35.81
C ILE A 592 -2.01 -36.90 36.77
N ALA A 593 -2.59 -35.70 36.77
CA ALA A 593 -3.70 -35.35 37.65
C ALA A 593 -4.95 -36.22 37.43
N GLN A 594 -5.20 -36.66 36.19
CA GLN A 594 -6.30 -37.57 35.84
C GLN A 594 -6.15 -38.98 36.42
N ARG A 595 -4.95 -39.38 36.83
CA ARG A 595 -4.70 -40.72 37.42
C ARG A 595 -5.01 -40.77 38.91
N ILE A 596 -5.38 -39.65 39.53
CA ILE A 596 -5.72 -39.57 40.95
C ILE A 596 -7.12 -40.17 41.17
N PRO A 597 -7.25 -41.22 42.01
CA PRO A 597 -8.51 -41.93 42.20
C PRO A 597 -9.58 -41.07 42.90
N LEU A 598 -10.83 -41.33 42.53
CA LEU A 598 -12.04 -40.76 43.16
C LEU A 598 -12.10 -41.15 44.65
N GLY A 599 -12.56 -40.23 45.49
CA GLY A 599 -12.70 -40.46 46.94
C GLY A 599 -11.43 -40.17 47.76
N THR A 600 -10.40 -39.59 47.14
CA THR A 600 -9.21 -39.06 47.84
C THR A 600 -9.29 -37.53 47.95
N PRO A 601 -8.75 -36.91 49.02
CA PRO A 601 -8.71 -35.46 49.14
C PRO A 601 -7.96 -34.75 47.99
N ALA A 602 -7.00 -35.44 47.36
CA ALA A 602 -6.24 -34.92 46.23
C ALA A 602 -7.08 -34.83 44.94
N HIS A 603 -8.15 -35.61 44.81
CA HIS A 603 -8.96 -35.68 43.59
C HIS A 603 -9.68 -34.36 43.30
N ASP A 604 -10.33 -33.76 44.29
CA ASP A 604 -11.11 -32.52 44.11
C ASP A 604 -10.20 -31.35 43.72
N GLN A 605 -9.01 -31.30 44.32
CA GLN A 605 -7.99 -30.32 43.98
C GLN A 605 -7.44 -30.55 42.56
N ALA A 606 -7.21 -31.82 42.17
CA ALA A 606 -6.79 -32.19 40.82
C ALA A 606 -7.81 -31.73 39.76
N GLN A 607 -9.12 -31.94 39.99
CA GLN A 607 -10.16 -31.51 39.04
C GLN A 607 -10.18 -30.00 38.82
N SER A 608 -10.03 -29.23 39.90
CA SER A 608 -9.98 -27.77 39.83
C SER A 608 -8.78 -27.27 39.02
N LEU A 609 -7.62 -27.89 39.22
CA LEU A 609 -6.39 -27.54 38.49
C LEU A 609 -6.44 -27.96 37.02
N ILE A 610 -7.02 -29.12 36.70
CA ILE A 610 -7.22 -29.58 35.31
C ILE A 610 -8.05 -28.55 34.52
N GLN A 611 -9.13 -28.02 35.10
CA GLN A 611 -9.95 -27.00 34.44
C GLN A 611 -9.15 -25.72 34.15
N LEU A 612 -8.32 -25.29 35.09
CA LEU A 612 -7.48 -24.10 34.96
C LEU A 612 -6.41 -24.27 33.88
N TRP A 613 -5.72 -25.41 33.85
CA TRP A 613 -4.71 -25.71 32.83
C TRP A 613 -5.32 -25.88 31.43
N GLN A 614 -6.51 -26.46 31.31
CA GLN A 614 -7.24 -26.56 30.04
C GLN A 614 -7.67 -25.19 29.48
N GLN A 615 -8.02 -24.23 30.34
CA GLN A 615 -8.35 -22.87 29.92
C GLN A 615 -7.09 -22.08 29.49
N GLY A 616 -5.97 -22.28 30.18
CA GLY A 616 -4.69 -21.66 29.85
C GLY A 616 -4.10 -22.14 28.52
N SER A 617 -4.29 -23.42 28.17
CA SER A 617 -3.80 -24.02 26.91
C SER A 617 -4.62 -23.63 25.66
N ARG A 618 -5.76 -22.95 25.81
CA ARG A 618 -6.64 -22.49 24.70
C ARG A 618 -6.45 -21.02 24.33
N ARG A 619 -5.61 -20.29 25.07
CA ARG A 619 -5.13 -18.94 24.74
C ARG A 619 -3.77 -19.05 24.07
#